data_AF-A0AAV5WH53-F1
#
_entry.id   AF-A0AAV5WH53-F1
#
_cell.length_a   1.000
_cell.length_b   1.000
_cell.length_c   1.000
_cell.angle_alpha   90.00
_cell.angle_beta   90.00
_cell.angle_gamma   90.00
#
_symmetry.space_group_name_H-M   'P 1'
#
loop_
_entity.id
_entity.type
_entity.pdbx_description
1 polymer ?
#
loop_
_entity_poly.entity_id
_entity_poly.type
_entity_poly.pdbx_seq_one_letter_code
_entity_poly.pdbx_strand_id
1 'polypeptide(L)'
;KKSKRGCKAKRDGLKRDLVCRLCTVYRTPSVNAFVQHLHDKHDTTAHELEIAFRCDCGNVAQSSAHIKKNLVNKCSLQNYTIVRKRTVEHPKCPLCETRPSTVVGYMSHLCGMHATTLAEQGLRLRCSCGRKFFNVHYNSKEHTANCGGRDFTVEKAEKRAPTTPECVLCEFRPATLSGYISHLKSRHDSSLSKNDVYLVCTCGHKITSSVTVRHHGQICGRCEFTVEKI
;
A
#
# COMPACT_ATOMS: atom_id res chain seq x y z
N LYS A 1 9.58 20.62 -10.81
CA LYS A 1 8.45 21.06 -9.95
C LYS A 1 7.32 20.03 -10.04
N LYS A 2 7.14 19.14 -9.05
CA LYS A 2 6.08 18.11 -9.08
C LYS A 2 4.72 18.74 -8.75
N SER A 3 3.81 18.71 -9.72
CA SER A 3 2.44 19.21 -9.57
C SER A 3 1.64 18.35 -8.59
N LYS A 4 1.34 18.89 -7.40
CA LYS A 4 0.41 18.28 -6.45
C LYS A 4 -0.98 18.35 -7.07
N ARG A 5 -1.51 17.22 -7.55
CA ARG A 5 -2.92 17.11 -7.99
C ARG A 5 -3.83 17.35 -6.79
N GLY A 6 -4.22 18.62 -6.61
CA GLY A 6 -5.24 19.00 -5.65
C GLY A 6 -6.58 18.48 -6.13
N CYS A 7 -7.21 17.62 -5.33
CA CYS A 7 -8.56 17.12 -5.59
C CYS A 7 -9.55 18.30 -5.51
N LYS A 8 -9.84 18.94 -6.65
CA LYS A 8 -10.83 20.02 -6.78
C LYS A 8 -12.17 19.42 -7.21
N ALA A 9 -12.83 18.70 -6.30
CA ALA A 9 -14.25 18.37 -6.49
C ALA A 9 -15.10 19.61 -6.12
N LYS A 10 -15.95 20.08 -7.05
CA LYS A 10 -16.94 21.15 -6.83
C LYS A 10 -17.93 20.70 -5.74
N ARG A 11 -18.20 21.59 -4.77
CA ARG A 11 -18.92 21.30 -3.51
C ARG A 11 -20.35 21.81 -3.57
N ASP A 12 -21.27 20.90 -3.90
CA ASP A 12 -22.70 21.00 -3.53
C ASP A 12 -23.07 19.79 -2.65
N GLY A 13 -22.16 19.40 -1.74
CA GLY A 13 -22.30 18.23 -0.90
C GLY A 13 -23.08 18.55 0.37
N LEU A 14 -24.34 18.12 0.43
CA LEU A 14 -25.17 18.09 1.64
C LEU A 14 -24.33 17.51 2.80
N LYS A 15 -24.15 18.27 3.88
CA LYS A 15 -23.54 17.74 5.11
C LYS A 15 -24.40 16.58 5.60
N ARG A 16 -23.80 15.40 5.76
CA ARG A 16 -24.49 14.23 6.29
C ARG A 16 -24.32 14.20 7.80
N ASP A 17 -25.44 14.18 8.52
CA ASP A 17 -25.41 14.00 9.97
C ASP A 17 -25.08 12.54 10.32
N LEU A 18 -24.26 12.38 11.36
CA LEU A 18 -24.02 11.11 12.04
C LEU A 18 -25.22 10.85 12.96
N VAL A 19 -25.93 9.77 12.72
CA VAL A 19 -27.13 9.39 13.48
C VAL A 19 -26.79 8.28 14.46
N CYS A 20 -27.13 8.48 15.74
CA CYS A 20 -26.88 7.47 16.76
C CYS A 20 -27.92 6.36 16.65
N ARG A 21 -27.47 5.11 16.52
CA ARG A 21 -28.38 3.96 16.38
C ARG A 21 -28.99 3.49 17.70
N LEU A 22 -28.44 3.92 18.84
CA LEU A 22 -28.90 3.52 20.16
C LEU A 22 -30.05 4.39 20.68
N CYS A 23 -30.05 5.69 20.37
CA CYS A 23 -31.14 6.59 20.76
C CYS A 23 -31.99 7.10 19.58
N THR A 24 -31.54 6.97 18.32
CA THR A 24 -32.19 7.41 17.06
C THR A 24 -32.54 8.90 16.93
N VAL A 25 -32.71 9.61 18.06
CA VAL A 25 -33.03 11.04 18.16
C VAL A 25 -31.77 11.90 18.01
N TYR A 26 -30.61 11.41 18.46
CA TYR A 26 -29.38 12.18 18.39
C TYR A 26 -28.76 12.13 16.99
N ARG A 27 -28.54 13.31 16.42
CA ARG A 27 -27.87 13.52 15.14
C ARG A 27 -26.86 14.67 15.25
N THR A 28 -25.69 14.53 14.64
CA THR A 28 -24.68 15.59 14.64
C THR A 28 -23.76 15.49 13.43
N PRO A 29 -23.33 16.62 12.84
CA PRO A 29 -22.31 16.61 11.78
C PRO A 29 -20.88 16.41 12.34
N SER A 30 -20.69 16.46 13.66
CA SER A 30 -19.36 16.39 14.31
C SER A 30 -19.08 15.01 14.88
N VAL A 31 -18.02 14.36 14.39
CA VAL A 31 -17.52 13.09 14.97
C VAL A 31 -17.16 13.25 16.45
N ASN A 32 -16.61 14.40 16.87
CA ASN A 32 -16.25 14.62 18.27
C ASN A 32 -17.51 14.62 19.15
N ALA A 33 -18.53 15.37 18.73
CA ALA A 33 -19.80 15.42 19.45
C ALA A 33 -20.47 14.04 19.47
N PHE A 34 -20.39 13.29 18.36
CA PHE A 34 -20.92 11.94 18.28
C PHE A 34 -20.22 10.97 19.24
N VAL A 35 -18.88 10.97 19.27
CA VAL A 35 -18.10 10.13 20.20
C VAL A 35 -18.39 10.50 21.65
N GLN A 36 -18.46 11.80 21.97
CA GLN A 36 -18.81 12.26 23.30
C GLN A 36 -20.23 11.82 23.70
N HIS A 37 -21.20 11.90 22.77
CA HIS A 37 -22.56 11.43 22.99
C HIS A 37 -22.62 9.93 23.32
N LEU A 38 -21.85 9.09 22.62
CA LEU A 38 -21.79 7.65 22.93
C LEU A 38 -21.31 7.40 24.36
N HIS A 39 -20.30 8.15 24.81
CA HIS A 39 -19.79 8.05 26.16
C HIS A 39 -20.84 8.51 27.19
N ASP A 40 -21.38 9.72 27.02
CA ASP A 40 -22.22 10.34 28.05
C ASP A 40 -23.64 9.78 28.14
N LYS A 41 -24.17 9.23 27.04
CA LYS A 41 -25.57 8.74 26.98
C LYS A 41 -25.69 7.24 26.94
N HIS A 42 -24.65 6.53 26.54
CA HIS A 42 -24.70 5.09 26.33
C HIS A 42 -23.59 4.33 27.04
N ASP A 43 -22.70 5.03 27.76
CA ASP A 43 -21.54 4.45 28.44
C ASP A 43 -20.76 3.48 27.53
N THR A 44 -20.61 3.87 26.27
CA THR A 44 -20.01 3.03 25.23
C THR A 44 -19.12 3.84 24.30
N THR A 45 -18.33 3.13 23.51
CA THR A 45 -17.39 3.68 22.56
C THR A 45 -17.73 3.27 21.13
N ALA A 46 -17.18 4.01 20.16
CA ALA A 46 -17.24 3.60 18.76
C ALA A 46 -16.60 2.22 18.51
N HIS A 47 -15.66 1.80 19.37
CA HIS A 47 -15.00 0.50 19.25
C HIS A 47 -15.93 -0.65 19.62
N GLU A 48 -16.60 -0.55 20.77
CA GLU A 48 -17.53 -1.58 21.27
C GLU A 48 -18.76 -1.73 20.37
N LEU A 49 -19.23 -0.63 19.77
CA LEU A 49 -20.31 -0.66 18.78
C LEU A 49 -19.86 -1.16 17.40
N GLU A 50 -18.60 -1.57 17.25
CA GLU A 50 -18.02 -1.98 15.98
C GLU A 50 -18.30 -0.97 14.86
N ILE A 51 -18.11 0.32 15.15
CA ILE A 51 -18.26 1.39 14.17
C ILE A 51 -16.94 2.13 13.93
N ALA A 52 -16.83 2.71 12.75
CA ALA A 52 -15.76 3.62 12.40
C ALA A 52 -16.31 4.80 11.57
N PHE A 53 -15.57 5.90 11.57
CA PHE A 53 -15.90 7.10 10.84
C PHE A 53 -15.08 7.15 9.55
N ARG A 54 -15.76 7.03 8.41
CA ARG A 54 -15.13 7.15 7.09
C ARG A 54 -15.28 8.58 6.60
N CYS A 55 -14.16 9.26 6.40
CA CYS A 55 -14.08 10.56 5.77
C CYS A 55 -14.23 10.42 4.25
N ASP A 56 -14.74 11.46 3.58
CA ASP A 56 -14.80 11.55 2.12
C ASP A 56 -13.42 11.39 1.43
N CYS A 57 -12.32 11.69 2.12
CA CYS A 57 -10.96 11.40 1.60
C CYS A 57 -10.62 9.90 1.57
N GLY A 58 -11.51 9.04 2.04
CA GLY A 58 -11.34 7.58 2.10
C GLY A 58 -10.73 7.08 3.40
N ASN A 59 -10.24 7.95 4.27
CA ASN A 59 -9.69 7.54 5.57
C ASN A 59 -10.78 7.07 6.53
N VAL A 60 -10.51 5.94 7.20
CA VAL A 60 -11.38 5.35 8.21
C VAL A 60 -10.70 5.45 9.57
N ALA A 61 -11.35 6.07 10.55
CA ALA A 61 -10.82 6.23 11.90
C ALA A 61 -11.87 5.83 12.94
N GLN A 62 -11.44 5.22 14.05
CA GLN A 62 -12.32 4.92 15.19
C GLN A 62 -12.36 6.06 16.22
N SER A 63 -11.58 7.11 16.01
CA SER A 63 -11.50 8.25 16.92
C SER A 63 -11.39 9.56 16.15
N SER A 64 -11.56 10.64 16.89
CA SER A 64 -11.33 12.01 16.44
C SER A 64 -9.86 12.33 16.11
N ALA A 65 -8.92 11.39 16.32
CA ALA A 65 -7.50 11.65 16.10
C ALA A 65 -7.19 11.99 14.62
N HIS A 66 -7.92 11.38 13.67
CA HIS A 66 -7.79 11.72 12.25
C HIS A 66 -8.17 13.19 11.98
N ILE A 67 -9.14 13.74 12.73
CA ILE A 67 -9.57 15.15 12.64
C ILE A 67 -8.46 16.05 13.15
N LYS A 68 -7.89 15.74 14.32
CA LYS A 68 -6.83 16.54 14.96
C LYS A 68 -5.55 16.59 14.12
N LYS A 69 -5.13 15.46 13.52
CA LYS A 69 -3.89 15.38 12.72
C LYS A 69 -4.01 16.01 11.32
N ASN A 70 -5.21 16.12 10.74
CA ASN A 70 -5.40 16.60 9.37
C ASN A 70 -5.64 18.11 9.22
N LEU A 71 -5.60 18.89 10.30
CA LEU A 71 -5.52 20.36 10.19
C LEU A 71 -4.36 20.81 9.28
N VAL A 72 -3.27 20.03 9.25
CA VAL A 72 -2.10 20.27 8.40
C VAL A 72 -2.28 19.82 6.94
N ASN A 73 -3.12 18.79 6.69
CA ASN A 73 -3.18 18.09 5.40
C ASN A 73 -4.42 18.41 4.54
N LYS A 74 -5.12 19.53 4.81
CA LYS A 74 -6.21 20.08 3.97
C LYS A 74 -7.39 19.12 3.72
N CYS A 75 -7.62 18.12 4.57
CA CYS A 75 -8.87 17.37 4.55
C CYS A 75 -9.99 18.25 5.15
N SER A 76 -10.34 19.31 4.43
CA SER A 76 -11.39 20.27 4.77
C SER A 76 -12.81 19.72 4.53
N LEU A 77 -12.90 18.45 4.09
CA LEU A 77 -14.14 17.74 3.83
C LEU A 77 -14.60 17.11 5.14
N GLN A 78 -15.41 17.85 5.90
CA GLN A 78 -15.97 17.46 7.19
C GLN A 78 -17.13 16.45 7.08
N ASN A 79 -17.32 15.80 5.93
CA ASN A 79 -18.34 14.77 5.81
C ASN A 79 -17.76 13.44 6.28
N TYR A 80 -18.41 12.87 7.29
CA TYR A 80 -18.12 11.55 7.80
C TYR A 80 -19.34 10.67 7.60
N THR A 81 -19.09 9.40 7.33
CA THR A 81 -20.13 8.37 7.33
C THR A 81 -19.79 7.33 8.37
N ILE A 82 -20.80 6.88 9.13
CA ILE A 82 -20.65 5.74 10.04
C ILE A 82 -20.61 4.49 9.19
N VAL A 83 -19.48 3.79 9.21
CA VAL A 83 -19.34 2.46 8.62
C VAL A 83 -19.27 1.45 9.75
N ARG A 84 -19.98 0.31 9.60
CA ARG A 84 -19.72 -0.83 10.48
C ARG A 84 -18.28 -1.27 10.24
N LYS A 85 -17.50 -1.30 11.30
CA LYS A 85 -16.22 -1.99 11.33
C LYS A 85 -16.56 -3.47 11.14
N ARG A 86 -16.39 -3.96 9.93
CA ARG A 86 -16.25 -5.41 9.78
C ARG A 86 -15.09 -5.80 10.69
N THR A 87 -15.29 -6.80 11.53
CA THR A 87 -14.18 -7.58 12.07
C THR A 87 -13.41 -8.07 10.86
N VAL A 88 -12.42 -7.27 10.44
CA VAL A 88 -11.53 -7.68 9.36
C VAL A 88 -10.68 -8.75 10.01
N GLU A 89 -11.09 -10.01 9.82
CA GLU A 89 -10.24 -11.13 10.15
C GLU A 89 -8.94 -10.92 9.40
N HIS A 90 -7.90 -10.55 10.14
CA HIS A 90 -6.61 -10.31 9.54
C HIS A 90 -6.13 -11.62 8.93
N PRO A 91 -5.61 -11.58 7.69
CA PRO A 91 -5.13 -12.78 7.03
C PRO A 91 -4.13 -13.51 7.93
N LYS A 92 -4.34 -14.82 8.06
CA LYS A 92 -3.44 -15.70 8.79
C LYS A 92 -2.18 -15.94 7.94
N CYS A 93 -1.03 -15.93 8.58
CA CYS A 93 0.22 -16.32 7.93
C CYS A 93 0.11 -17.77 7.41
N PRO A 94 0.52 -18.09 6.18
CA PRO A 94 0.46 -19.47 5.68
C PRO A 94 1.43 -20.42 6.41
N LEU A 95 2.39 -19.87 7.17
CA LEU A 95 3.46 -20.62 7.84
C LEU A 95 3.28 -20.68 9.37
N CYS A 96 2.33 -19.94 9.96
CA CYS A 96 2.04 -19.99 11.39
C CYS A 96 0.66 -19.40 11.76
N GLU A 97 0.31 -19.41 13.05
CA GLU A 97 -0.97 -18.88 13.56
C GLU A 97 -1.03 -17.35 13.70
N THR A 98 0.07 -16.63 13.45
CA THR A 98 0.09 -15.17 13.59
C THR A 98 -0.82 -14.51 12.55
N ARG A 99 -1.56 -13.49 12.98
CA ARG A 99 -2.44 -12.65 12.15
C ARG A 99 -1.99 -11.18 12.17
N PRO A 100 -1.00 -10.81 11.35
CA PRO A 100 -0.49 -9.44 11.33
C PRO A 100 -1.57 -8.43 10.93
N SER A 101 -1.67 -7.33 11.67
CA SER A 101 -2.78 -6.36 11.54
C SER A 101 -2.59 -5.31 10.45
N THR A 102 -1.45 -5.31 9.75
CA THR A 102 -1.16 -4.37 8.66
C THR A 102 -0.39 -5.04 7.54
N VAL A 103 -0.48 -4.49 6.33
CA VAL A 103 0.31 -4.91 5.15
C VAL A 103 1.81 -4.97 5.47
N VAL A 104 2.37 -3.90 6.05
CA VAL A 104 3.80 -3.85 6.42
C VAL A 104 4.10 -4.86 7.52
N GLY A 105 3.26 -4.94 8.56
CA GLY A 105 3.43 -5.92 9.63
C GLY A 105 3.42 -7.35 9.12
N TYR A 106 2.58 -7.66 8.13
CA TYR A 106 2.51 -8.98 7.52
C TYR A 106 3.80 -9.35 6.79
N MET A 107 4.32 -8.42 5.99
CA MET A 107 5.56 -8.65 5.25
C MET A 107 6.79 -8.69 6.17
N SER A 108 6.84 -7.83 7.19
CA SER A 108 7.89 -7.87 8.22
C SER A 108 7.85 -9.17 9.02
N HIS A 109 6.65 -9.69 9.32
CA HIS A 109 6.48 -10.97 9.99
C HIS A 109 7.05 -12.14 9.15
N LEU A 110 6.71 -12.22 7.86
CA LEU A 110 7.27 -13.26 6.98
C LEU A 110 8.80 -13.20 6.93
N CYS A 111 9.35 -12.01 6.78
CA CYS A 111 10.79 -11.83 6.70
C CYS A 111 11.50 -12.17 8.02
N GLY A 112 10.95 -11.71 9.15
CA GLY A 112 11.60 -11.84 10.45
C GLY A 112 11.43 -13.21 11.10
N MET A 113 10.26 -13.84 10.96
CA MET A 113 9.94 -15.11 11.62
C MET A 113 10.23 -16.34 10.74
N HIS A 114 10.12 -16.18 9.42
CA HIS A 114 10.18 -17.31 8.47
C HIS A 114 11.30 -17.17 7.44
N ALA A 115 12.12 -16.12 7.52
CA ALA A 115 13.18 -15.82 6.56
C ALA A 115 12.71 -15.91 5.09
N THR A 116 11.46 -15.55 4.81
CA THR A 116 10.85 -15.65 3.48
C THR A 116 10.06 -14.39 3.10
N THR A 117 9.67 -14.29 1.83
CA THR A 117 8.91 -13.18 1.27
C THR A 117 7.58 -13.63 0.66
N LEU A 118 6.63 -12.71 0.48
CA LEU A 118 5.39 -12.99 -0.26
C LEU A 118 5.68 -13.53 -1.67
N ALA A 119 6.68 -12.93 -2.32
CA ALA A 119 7.12 -13.33 -3.65
C ALA A 119 7.51 -14.81 -3.65
N GLU A 120 8.42 -15.26 -2.80
CA GLU A 120 8.83 -16.68 -2.72
C GLU A 120 7.65 -17.63 -2.52
N GLN A 121 6.70 -17.24 -1.66
CA GLN A 121 5.48 -18.00 -1.38
C GLN A 121 4.44 -17.97 -2.52
N GLY A 122 4.68 -17.22 -3.59
CA GLY A 122 3.69 -17.03 -4.66
C GLY A 122 2.43 -16.31 -4.20
N LEU A 123 2.61 -15.36 -3.29
CA LEU A 123 1.56 -14.53 -2.72
C LEU A 123 1.77 -13.06 -3.05
N ARG A 124 0.70 -12.28 -2.92
CA ARG A 124 0.72 -10.81 -2.89
C ARG A 124 -0.33 -10.31 -1.91
N LEU A 125 -0.11 -9.13 -1.33
CA LEU A 125 -1.13 -8.46 -0.53
C LEU A 125 -1.86 -7.44 -1.38
N ARG A 126 -3.19 -7.41 -1.31
CA ARG A 126 -4.01 -6.34 -1.90
C ARG A 126 -4.65 -5.55 -0.77
N CYS A 127 -4.31 -4.26 -0.65
CA CYS A 127 -5.04 -3.36 0.24
C CYS A 127 -6.41 -3.02 -0.37
N SER A 128 -7.41 -2.75 0.47
CA SER A 128 -8.75 -2.34 0.01
C SER A 128 -8.77 -1.04 -0.81
N CYS A 129 -7.71 -0.22 -0.72
CA CYS A 129 -7.50 0.92 -1.63
C CYS A 129 -7.11 0.52 -3.07
N GLY A 130 -6.98 -0.79 -3.36
CA GLY A 130 -6.60 -1.36 -4.65
C GLY A 130 -5.09 -1.53 -4.89
N ARG A 131 -4.22 -1.01 -4.01
CA ARG A 131 -2.76 -1.18 -4.16
C ARG A 131 -2.34 -2.60 -3.83
N LYS A 132 -1.36 -3.10 -4.59
CA LYS A 132 -0.79 -4.44 -4.46
C LYS A 132 0.65 -4.37 -3.95
N PHE A 133 1.03 -5.30 -3.08
CA PHE A 133 2.34 -5.35 -2.44
C PHE A 133 2.93 -6.75 -2.55
N PHE A 134 4.21 -6.82 -2.88
CA PHE A 134 4.98 -8.05 -3.00
C PHE A 134 6.12 -8.12 -1.99
N ASN A 135 6.48 -6.99 -1.35
CA ASN A 135 7.67 -6.86 -0.51
C ASN A 135 7.65 -5.62 0.43
N VAL A 136 8.51 -5.64 1.46
CA VAL A 136 8.70 -4.55 2.44
C VAL A 136 9.55 -3.42 1.85
N HIS A 137 9.05 -2.66 0.88
CA HIS A 137 9.77 -1.46 0.39
C HIS A 137 9.21 -0.16 0.96
N TYR A 138 9.95 0.92 0.72
CA TYR A 138 9.55 2.29 1.07
C TYR A 138 8.08 2.59 0.74
N ASN A 139 7.61 2.14 -0.43
CA ASN A 139 6.22 2.34 -0.87
C ASN A 139 5.18 1.68 0.05
N SER A 140 5.50 0.57 0.72
CA SER A 140 4.56 -0.06 1.66
C SER A 140 4.53 0.68 3.00
N LYS A 141 5.68 1.17 3.49
CA LYS A 141 5.73 2.02 4.69
C LYS A 141 4.97 3.33 4.50
N GLU A 142 5.24 4.03 3.39
CA GLU A 142 4.54 5.28 3.04
C GLU A 142 3.04 5.02 2.84
N HIS A 143 2.69 3.92 2.17
CA HIS A 143 1.29 3.53 2.01
C HIS A 143 0.62 3.26 3.34
N THR A 144 1.22 2.46 4.24
CA THR A 144 0.66 2.18 5.56
C THR A 144 0.52 3.45 6.41
N ALA A 145 1.45 4.40 6.30
CA ALA A 145 1.32 5.69 6.98
C ALA A 145 0.12 6.51 6.47
N ASN A 146 -0.15 6.48 5.16
CA ASN A 146 -1.21 7.27 4.53
C ASN A 146 -2.60 6.60 4.54
N CYS A 147 -2.65 5.28 4.39
CA CYS A 147 -3.87 4.48 4.24
C CYS A 147 -4.20 3.65 5.49
N GLY A 148 -3.30 3.61 6.48
CA GLY A 148 -3.37 2.70 7.63
C GLY A 148 -2.97 1.26 7.28
N GLY A 149 -3.22 0.80 6.06
CA GLY A 149 -2.82 -0.52 5.56
C GLY A 149 -3.37 -1.70 6.36
N ARG A 150 -4.48 -1.51 7.08
CA ARG A 150 -5.09 -2.52 7.98
C ARG A 150 -6.10 -3.44 7.30
N ASP A 151 -6.72 -2.94 6.24
CA ASP A 151 -7.71 -3.67 5.45
C ASP A 151 -7.04 -4.17 4.17
N PHE A 152 -6.67 -5.45 4.18
CA PHE A 152 -5.97 -6.09 3.09
C PHE A 152 -6.29 -7.58 3.02
N THR A 153 -6.15 -8.14 1.83
CA THR A 153 -6.29 -9.56 1.55
C THR A 153 -4.97 -10.15 1.06
N VAL A 154 -4.78 -11.45 1.30
CA VAL A 154 -3.70 -12.23 0.70
C VAL A 154 -4.25 -12.90 -0.56
N GLU A 155 -3.61 -12.64 -1.70
CA GLU A 155 -3.97 -13.25 -2.98
C GLU A 155 -2.82 -14.15 -3.47
N LYS A 156 -3.15 -15.23 -4.19
CA LYS A 156 -2.14 -15.93 -5.00
C LYS A 156 -1.61 -14.97 -6.06
N ALA A 157 -0.30 -14.82 -6.13
CA ALA A 157 0.34 -14.16 -7.24
C ALA A 157 0.32 -15.11 -8.44
N GLU A 158 -0.19 -14.64 -9.57
CA GLU A 158 -0.02 -15.34 -10.84
C GLU A 158 1.47 -15.61 -11.05
N LYS A 159 1.82 -16.85 -11.42
CA LYS A 159 3.18 -17.18 -11.85
C LYS A 159 3.45 -16.40 -13.13
N ARG A 160 3.96 -15.18 -13.00
CA ARG A 160 4.54 -14.48 -14.13
C ARG A 160 5.96 -14.99 -14.29
N ALA A 161 6.27 -15.53 -15.47
CA ALA A 161 7.66 -15.76 -15.83
C ALA A 161 8.38 -14.40 -15.70
N PRO A 162 9.53 -14.33 -15.01
CA PRO A 162 10.31 -13.11 -14.97
C PRO A 162 10.64 -12.73 -16.41
N THR A 163 9.96 -11.70 -16.92
CA THR A 163 10.29 -11.11 -18.22
C THR A 163 11.48 -10.21 -17.99
N THR A 164 12.65 -10.77 -18.24
CA THR A 164 13.81 -9.95 -18.54
C THR A 164 13.55 -9.15 -19.82
N PRO A 165 13.99 -7.89 -19.87
CA PRO A 165 13.88 -7.10 -21.07
C PRO A 165 14.79 -7.65 -22.17
N GLU A 166 14.43 -7.38 -23.42
CA GLU A 166 15.34 -7.52 -24.56
C GLU A 166 16.51 -6.55 -24.41
N CYS A 167 17.68 -6.96 -24.87
CA CYS A 167 18.86 -6.12 -24.87
C CYS A 167 18.60 -4.84 -25.69
N VAL A 168 19.00 -3.68 -25.18
CA VAL A 168 18.83 -2.42 -25.92
C VAL A 168 19.70 -2.29 -27.18
N LEU A 169 20.67 -3.19 -27.35
CA LEU A 169 21.62 -3.19 -28.46
C LEU A 169 21.43 -4.38 -29.42
N CYS A 170 20.61 -5.37 -29.07
CA CYS A 170 20.29 -6.51 -29.94
C CYS A 170 19.04 -7.28 -29.48
N GLU A 171 18.57 -8.23 -30.27
CA GLU A 171 17.33 -8.98 -29.99
C GLU A 171 17.48 -10.08 -28.91
N PHE A 172 18.64 -10.21 -28.27
CA PHE A 172 18.85 -11.23 -27.25
C PHE A 172 18.06 -10.92 -25.97
N ARG A 173 17.29 -11.90 -25.48
CA ARG A 173 16.57 -11.85 -24.21
C ARG A 173 17.20 -12.84 -23.19
N PRO A 174 18.09 -12.36 -22.29
CA PRO A 174 18.72 -13.19 -21.26
C PRO A 174 17.69 -13.74 -20.27
N ALA A 175 17.83 -14.94 -19.72
CA ALA A 175 16.85 -15.49 -18.78
C ALA A 175 16.79 -14.80 -17.39
N THR A 176 17.82 -14.03 -17.03
CA THR A 176 17.92 -13.34 -15.72
C THR A 176 18.47 -11.92 -15.87
N LEU A 177 18.19 -11.03 -14.91
CA LEU A 177 18.79 -9.69 -14.90
C LEU A 177 20.32 -9.72 -14.80
N SER A 178 20.88 -10.65 -14.02
CA SER A 178 22.34 -10.82 -13.98
C SER A 178 22.86 -11.24 -15.34
N GLY A 179 22.13 -12.12 -16.04
CA GLY A 179 22.40 -12.48 -17.43
C GLY A 179 22.34 -11.28 -18.37
N TYR A 180 21.40 -10.35 -18.16
CA TYR A 180 21.29 -9.10 -18.93
C TYR A 180 22.52 -8.20 -18.77
N ILE A 181 22.96 -7.98 -17.54
CA ILE A 181 24.17 -7.19 -17.28
C ILE A 181 25.41 -7.87 -17.84
N SER A 182 25.56 -9.17 -17.64
CA SER A 182 26.67 -9.95 -18.20
C SER A 182 26.67 -9.96 -19.72
N HIS A 183 25.49 -9.97 -20.36
CA HIS A 183 25.34 -9.89 -21.80
C HIS A 183 25.80 -8.53 -22.33
N LEU A 184 25.34 -7.41 -21.74
CA LEU A 184 25.80 -6.07 -22.13
C LEU A 184 27.32 -5.95 -22.07
N LYS A 185 27.93 -6.47 -21.01
CA LYS A 185 29.38 -6.40 -20.83
C LYS A 185 30.13 -7.30 -21.83
N SER A 186 29.70 -8.54 -22.01
CA SER A 186 30.46 -9.52 -22.81
C SER A 186 30.25 -9.41 -24.32
N ARG A 187 29.08 -8.94 -24.78
CA ARG A 187 28.75 -8.87 -26.21
C ARG A 187 28.90 -7.47 -26.81
N HIS A 188 28.78 -6.43 -26.00
CA HIS A 188 28.74 -5.05 -26.48
C HIS A 188 29.80 -4.14 -25.85
N ASP A 189 30.66 -4.68 -24.97
CA ASP A 189 31.56 -3.90 -24.09
C ASP A 189 30.85 -2.71 -23.40
N SER A 190 29.58 -2.93 -23.05
CA SER A 190 28.68 -1.85 -22.64
C SER A 190 28.09 -2.08 -21.25
N SER A 191 27.36 -1.08 -20.75
CA SER A 191 26.69 -1.09 -19.45
C SER A 191 25.39 -0.31 -19.51
N LEU A 192 24.56 -0.38 -18.47
CA LEU A 192 23.34 0.44 -18.38
C LEU A 192 23.67 1.93 -18.52
N SER A 193 24.66 2.41 -17.76
CA SER A 193 25.10 3.81 -17.79
C SER A 193 25.71 4.24 -19.12
N LYS A 194 26.45 3.36 -19.82
CA LYS A 194 27.04 3.67 -21.12
C LYS A 194 25.99 3.85 -22.23
N ASN A 195 24.78 3.32 -22.05
CA ASN A 195 23.70 3.43 -23.04
C ASN A 195 22.60 4.41 -22.60
N ASP A 196 22.84 5.22 -21.56
CA ASP A 196 21.85 6.13 -20.98
C ASP A 196 20.50 5.46 -20.66
N VAL A 197 20.56 4.24 -20.10
CA VAL A 197 19.37 3.48 -19.68
C VAL A 197 19.44 3.04 -18.22
N TYR A 198 18.26 2.81 -17.64
CA TYR A 198 18.12 2.13 -16.36
C TYR A 198 17.03 1.05 -16.43
N LEU A 199 17.15 0.03 -15.58
CA LEU A 199 16.11 -0.98 -15.42
C LEU A 199 15.08 -0.49 -14.40
N VAL A 200 13.80 -0.58 -14.72
CA VAL A 200 12.70 -0.25 -13.81
C VAL A 200 11.98 -1.51 -13.40
N CYS A 201 12.08 -1.81 -12.12
CA CYS A 201 11.25 -2.82 -11.47
C CYS A 201 9.78 -2.38 -11.49
N THR A 202 8.82 -3.30 -11.62
CA THR A 202 7.38 -3.01 -11.42
C THR A 202 7.05 -2.42 -10.04
N CYS A 203 7.95 -2.57 -9.07
CA CYS A 203 7.91 -1.91 -7.77
C CYS A 203 8.29 -0.41 -7.80
N GLY A 204 8.69 0.12 -8.97
CA GLY A 204 9.09 1.51 -9.21
C GLY A 204 10.55 1.82 -8.90
N HIS A 205 11.37 0.82 -8.54
CA HIS A 205 12.79 1.03 -8.32
C HIS A 205 13.55 1.12 -9.64
N LYS A 206 14.37 2.17 -9.77
CA LYS A 206 15.32 2.35 -10.86
C LYS A 206 16.65 1.72 -10.50
N ILE A 207 17.20 0.93 -11.39
CA ILE A 207 18.49 0.26 -11.23
C ILE A 207 19.42 0.75 -12.33
N THR A 208 20.51 1.39 -11.92
CA THR A 208 21.47 2.03 -12.82
C THR A 208 22.80 1.28 -12.91
N SER A 209 23.06 0.33 -12.01
CA SER A 209 24.34 -0.39 -11.97
C SER A 209 24.18 -1.90 -11.71
N SER A 210 25.23 -2.65 -12.09
CA SER A 210 25.35 -4.09 -11.85
C SER A 210 25.30 -4.47 -10.36
N VAL A 211 25.87 -3.63 -9.50
CA VAL A 211 25.85 -3.82 -8.03
C VAL A 211 24.42 -3.73 -7.52
N THR A 212 23.68 -2.71 -7.97
CA THR A 212 22.26 -2.57 -7.65
C THR A 212 21.40 -3.69 -8.23
N VAL A 213 21.76 -4.29 -9.38
CA VAL A 213 21.05 -5.46 -9.91
C VAL A 213 21.16 -6.66 -8.98
N ARG A 214 22.36 -6.97 -8.44
CA ARG A 214 22.53 -8.09 -7.51
C ARG A 214 21.72 -7.89 -6.23
N HIS A 215 21.87 -6.72 -5.62
CA HIS A 215 21.15 -6.40 -4.39
C HIS A 215 19.63 -6.37 -4.62
N HIS A 216 19.18 -5.78 -5.72
CA HIS A 216 17.76 -5.69 -6.04
C HIS A 216 17.17 -7.03 -6.50
N GLY A 217 17.93 -7.88 -7.20
CA GLY A 217 17.49 -9.22 -7.60
C GLY A 217 17.22 -10.13 -6.39
N GLN A 218 17.99 -9.98 -5.32
CA GLN A 218 17.72 -10.65 -4.04
C GLN A 218 16.45 -10.12 -3.37
N ILE A 219 16.16 -8.83 -3.52
CA ILE A 219 15.04 -8.19 -2.82
C ILE A 219 13.72 -8.23 -3.64
N CYS A 220 13.82 -8.29 -4.96
CA CYS A 220 12.72 -8.14 -5.94
C CYS A 220 12.76 -9.23 -7.02
N GLY A 221 13.09 -10.46 -6.65
CA GLY A 221 13.30 -11.58 -7.58
C GLY A 221 12.10 -11.98 -8.46
N ARG A 222 10.90 -11.42 -8.21
CA ARG A 222 9.70 -11.64 -9.03
C ARG A 222 9.15 -10.38 -9.72
N CYS A 223 9.89 -9.28 -9.71
CA CYS A 223 9.43 -8.10 -10.42
C CYS A 223 9.71 -8.24 -11.92
N GLU A 224 8.84 -7.66 -12.74
CA GLU A 224 9.14 -7.46 -14.15
C GLU A 224 10.06 -6.25 -14.27
N PHE A 225 10.95 -6.27 -15.25
CA PHE A 225 11.89 -5.20 -15.48
C PHE A 225 11.68 -4.64 -16.88
N THR A 226 11.39 -3.35 -16.96
CA THR A 226 11.41 -2.61 -18.22
C THR A 226 12.73 -1.84 -18.32
N VAL A 227 13.16 -1.54 -19.54
CA VAL A 227 14.28 -0.62 -19.77
C VAL A 227 13.70 0.76 -20.08
N GLU A 228 14.18 1.78 -19.40
CA GLU A 228 13.84 3.18 -19.67
C GLU A 228 15.12 3.97 -19.97
N LYS A 229 15.00 4.97 -20.86
CA LYS A 229 16.07 5.95 -21.13
C LYS A 229 16.10 7.01 -20.02
N ILE A 230 17.30 7.51 -19.72
CA ILE A 230 17.55 8.61 -18.76
C ILE A 230 16.90 9.90 -19.21
#